data_AF-X0VAA5-F1
#
_entry.id   AF-X0VAA5-F1
#
_cell.length_a   1.000
_cell.length_b   1.000
_cell.length_c   1.000
_cell.angle_alpha   90.00
_cell.angle_beta   90.00
_cell.angle_gamma   90.00
#
_symmetry.space_group_name_H-M   'P 1'
#
loop_
_entity.id
_entity.type
_entity.pdbx_description
1 polymer ?
#
loop_
_entity_poly.entity_id
_entity_poly.type
_entity_poly.pdbx_seq_one_letter_code
_entity_poly.pdbx_strand_id
1 'polypeptide(L)'
;MHVEFADGCIATIFASDIILGGIHNWLEVAANNHRVVCNINPNTAMLAYNPVEENFRDIYVVEKTGTKQGWSFPSPDEDWFTGYPQEIEAFYRAAAYSDPVETDSRLAADTISTIYSAYVSAERQGAAVPIQTF
;
A
#
# COMPACT_ATOMS: atom_id res chain seq x y z
N MET A 1 -8.34 9.36 5.58
CA MET A 1 -9.80 9.30 5.36
C MET A 1 -10.40 8.11 6.08
N HIS A 2 -11.66 8.22 6.51
CA HIS A 2 -12.45 7.10 7.03
C HIS A 2 -13.51 6.73 5.98
N VAL A 3 -13.68 5.43 5.74
CA VAL A 3 -14.62 4.90 4.74
C VAL A 3 -15.50 3.86 5.42
N GLU A 4 -16.81 3.97 5.23
CA GLU A 4 -17.80 2.97 5.64
C GLU A 4 -18.25 2.20 4.40
N PHE A 5 -18.10 0.88 4.43
CA PHE A 5 -18.54 -0.02 3.37
C PHE A 5 -20.00 -0.41 3.56
N ALA A 6 -20.63 -0.89 2.49
CA ALA A 6 -22.06 -1.26 2.49
C ALA A 6 -22.40 -2.40 3.46
N ASP A 7 -21.42 -3.21 3.85
CA ASP A 7 -21.57 -4.29 4.83
C ASP A 7 -21.33 -3.84 6.29
N GLY A 8 -21.09 -2.54 6.51
CA GLY A 8 -20.79 -1.95 7.81
C GLY A 8 -19.32 -2.07 8.23
N CYS A 9 -18.44 -2.62 7.38
CA CYS A 9 -17.00 -2.56 7.61
C CYS A 9 -16.52 -1.10 7.56
N ILE A 10 -15.49 -0.78 8.34
CA ILE A 10 -14.91 0.56 8.38
C ILE A 10 -13.41 0.46 8.10
N ALA A 11 -12.93 1.26 7.14
CA ALA A 11 -11.50 1.44 6.89
C ALA A 11 -11.06 2.84 7.33
N THR A 12 -9.88 2.89 7.94
CA THR A 12 -9.13 4.13 8.15
C THR A 12 -7.88 4.08 7.29
N ILE A 13 -7.75 5.04 6.39
CA ILE A 13 -6.66 5.11 5.42
C ILE A 13 -5.89 6.40 5.68
N PHE A 14 -4.58 6.29 5.83
CA PHE A 14 -3.65 7.41 5.92
C PHE A 14 -2.57 7.24 4.85
N ALA A 15 -2.10 8.35 4.31
CA ALA A 15 -1.00 8.41 3.37
C ALA A 15 -0.25 9.71 3.63
N SER A 16 1.08 9.65 3.54
CA SER A 16 1.93 10.83 3.74
C SER A 16 3.27 10.63 3.06
N ASP A 17 3.72 11.64 2.32
CA ASP A 17 5.03 11.66 1.67
C ASP A 17 6.13 12.29 2.54
N ILE A 18 5.78 12.83 3.71
CA ILE A 18 6.69 13.63 4.55
C ILE A 18 7.05 12.93 5.86
N ILE A 19 6.94 11.59 5.91
CA ILE A 19 7.33 10.79 7.06
C ILE A 19 8.75 10.25 6.87
N LEU A 20 9.55 10.32 7.93
CA LEU A 20 10.91 9.81 7.97
C LEU A 20 10.90 8.29 8.25
N GLY A 21 11.93 7.58 7.78
CA GLY A 21 12.15 6.17 8.10
C GLY A 21 12.04 5.20 6.92
N GLY A 22 11.93 5.71 5.70
CA GLY A 22 11.71 4.90 4.50
C GLY A 22 10.23 4.68 4.20
N ILE A 23 9.94 4.06 3.06
CA ILE A 23 8.58 3.74 2.65
C ILE A 23 7.93 2.77 3.64
N HIS A 24 6.67 3.06 4.02
CA HIS A 24 5.92 2.27 4.99
C HIS A 24 4.49 2.02 4.48
N ASN A 25 4.27 0.81 3.99
CA ASN A 25 3.03 0.30 3.43
C ASN A 25 2.59 -0.94 4.23
N TRP A 26 1.43 -0.84 4.88
CA TRP A 26 0.84 -1.96 5.61
C TRP A 26 -0.68 -1.90 5.61
N LEU A 27 -1.30 -3.05 5.87
CA LEU A 27 -2.72 -3.19 6.10
C LEU A 27 -2.93 -3.92 7.43
N GLU A 28 -3.78 -3.38 8.29
CA GLU A 28 -4.26 -4.10 9.47
C GLU A 28 -5.73 -4.48 9.28
N VAL A 29 -6.02 -5.76 9.47
CA VAL A 29 -7.39 -6.30 9.44
C VAL A 29 -7.76 -6.72 10.84
N ALA A 30 -8.85 -6.16 11.36
CA ALA A 30 -9.46 -6.57 12.62
C ALA A 30 -10.86 -7.13 12.32
N ALA A 31 -11.00 -8.45 12.41
CA ALA A 31 -12.26 -9.16 12.22
C ALA A 31 -12.82 -9.63 13.57
N ASN A 32 -14.04 -10.16 13.56
CA ASN A 32 -14.68 -10.72 14.76
C ASN A 32 -14.02 -12.00 15.29
N ASN A 33 -13.15 -12.63 14.50
CA ASN A 33 -12.54 -13.93 14.81
C ASN A 33 -11.02 -13.95 14.68
N HIS A 34 -10.40 -12.90 14.13
CA HIS A 34 -8.94 -12.85 13.97
C HIS A 34 -8.45 -11.40 13.75
N ARG A 35 -7.13 -11.23 13.85
CA ARG A 35 -6.42 -10.01 13.48
C ARG A 35 -5.26 -10.37 12.57
N VAL A 36 -5.05 -9.58 11.52
CA VAL A 36 -3.91 -9.71 10.60
C VAL A 36 -3.19 -8.38 10.50
N VAL A 37 -1.87 -8.43 10.43
CA VAL A 37 -1.01 -7.31 10.04
C VAL A 37 -0.26 -7.76 8.78
N CYS A 38 -0.57 -7.12 7.66
CA CYS A 38 0.04 -7.36 6.36
C CYS A 38 1.08 -6.28 6.10
N ASN A 39 2.34 -6.60 6.33
CA ASN A 39 3.46 -5.71 6.07
C ASN A 39 3.97 -5.92 4.64
N ILE A 40 3.92 -4.87 3.83
CA ILE A 40 4.46 -4.87 2.45
C ILE A 40 5.88 -4.32 2.51
N ASN A 41 6.01 -3.08 2.99
CA ASN A 41 7.29 -2.44 3.31
C ASN A 41 7.14 -1.68 4.65
N PRO A 42 8.04 -1.83 5.62
CA PRO A 42 9.05 -2.87 5.70
C PRO A 42 8.42 -4.25 5.95
N ASN A 43 9.02 -5.31 5.43
CA ASN A 43 8.75 -6.69 5.85
C ASN A 43 10.03 -7.34 6.40
N THR A 44 9.94 -8.52 7.01
CA THR A 44 11.08 -9.19 7.65
C THR A 44 11.65 -10.36 6.83
N ALA A 45 11.44 -10.36 5.51
CA ALA A 45 12.02 -11.39 4.64
C ALA A 45 13.56 -11.34 4.63
N MET A 46 14.13 -10.15 4.85
CA MET A 46 15.56 -9.96 5.10
C MET A 46 15.79 -8.85 6.11
N LEU A 47 16.79 -9.05 6.96
CA LEU A 47 17.22 -8.10 7.99
C LEU A 47 18.72 -7.91 7.84
N ALA A 48 19.15 -6.65 7.77
CA ALA A 48 20.56 -6.31 7.64
C ALA A 48 20.96 -5.28 8.69
N TYR A 49 21.96 -5.62 9.50
CA TYR A 49 22.61 -4.67 10.40
C TYR A 49 23.86 -4.10 9.72
N ASN A 50 23.94 -2.78 9.63
CA ASN A 50 25.11 -2.10 9.13
C ASN A 50 25.68 -1.15 10.20
N PRO A 51 26.90 -1.39 10.72
CA PRO A 51 27.46 -0.56 11.78
C PRO A 51 27.94 0.82 11.29
N VAL A 52 28.25 0.98 10.00
CA VAL A 52 28.82 2.22 9.44
C VAL A 52 28.32 2.49 8.03
N GLU A 53 27.92 3.73 7.76
CA GLU A 53 27.26 4.15 6.51
C GLU A 53 28.06 3.76 5.26
N GLU A 54 29.40 3.89 5.32
CA GLU A 54 30.33 3.62 4.23
C GLU A 54 30.17 2.22 3.61
N ASN A 55 29.85 1.19 4.40
CA ASN A 55 29.68 -0.17 3.88
C ASN A 55 28.57 -0.26 2.82
N PHE A 56 27.49 0.50 3.01
CA PHE A 56 26.29 0.47 2.17
C PHE A 56 26.14 1.77 1.35
N ARG A 57 27.20 2.59 1.25
CA ARG A 57 27.15 3.88 0.54
C ARG A 57 26.52 3.73 -0.84
N ASP A 58 27.01 2.75 -1.60
CA ASP A 58 26.64 2.50 -2.99
C ASP A 58 25.59 1.36 -3.14
N ILE A 59 24.97 0.94 -2.04
CA ILE A 59 23.97 -0.14 -1.99
C ILE A 59 22.57 0.47 -1.75
N TYR A 60 21.59 0.09 -2.57
CA TYR A 60 20.18 0.38 -2.28
C TYR A 60 19.69 -0.50 -1.13
N VAL A 61 18.98 0.09 -0.16
CA VAL A 61 18.54 -0.61 1.07
C VAL A 61 17.02 -0.59 1.20
N VAL A 62 16.44 0.60 1.40
CA VAL A 62 14.98 0.81 1.49
C VAL A 62 14.65 2.13 0.82
N GLU A 63 13.57 2.17 0.04
CA GLU A 63 13.11 3.39 -0.62
C GLU A 63 12.91 4.53 0.40
N LYS A 64 13.37 5.74 0.06
CA LYS A 64 13.22 6.95 0.90
C LYS A 64 13.86 6.86 2.29
N THR A 65 14.73 5.88 2.58
CA THR A 65 15.48 5.87 3.85
C THR A 65 16.56 6.97 3.84
N GLY A 66 16.68 7.69 4.95
CA GLY A 66 17.67 8.77 5.10
C GLY A 66 19.05 8.30 5.58
N THR A 67 19.13 7.13 6.23
CA THR A 67 20.38 6.52 6.72
C THR A 67 20.34 5.01 6.49
N LYS A 68 21.53 4.43 6.26
CA LYS A 68 21.71 2.99 6.06
C LYS A 68 22.47 2.35 7.23
N GLN A 69 22.64 3.06 8.36
CA GLN A 69 23.20 2.50 9.59
C GLN A 69 22.13 1.89 10.48
N GLY A 70 22.53 0.92 11.31
CA GLY A 70 21.65 0.19 12.21
C GLY A 70 20.96 -0.98 11.52
N TRP A 71 19.86 -1.43 12.12
CA TRP A 71 19.02 -2.47 11.54
C TRP A 71 18.13 -1.87 10.45
N SER A 72 18.09 -2.55 9.31
CA SER A 72 17.25 -2.23 8.17
C SER A 72 16.50 -3.47 7.69
N PHE A 73 15.45 -3.23 6.90
CA PHE A 73 14.53 -4.23 6.36
C PHE A 73 14.57 -4.24 4.82
N PRO A 74 15.76 -4.43 4.21
CA PRO A 74 15.85 -4.44 2.77
C PRO A 74 14.99 -5.56 2.19
N SER A 75 14.27 -5.28 1.11
CA SER A 75 13.51 -6.30 0.39
C SER A 75 14.44 -7.08 -0.54
N PRO A 76 14.52 -8.42 -0.45
CA PRO A 76 15.32 -9.22 -1.39
C PRO A 76 14.88 -9.07 -2.85
N ASP A 77 13.58 -8.89 -3.07
CA ASP A 77 12.93 -8.67 -4.37
C ASP A 77 11.75 -7.73 -4.19
N GLU A 78 12.02 -6.43 -4.19
CA GLU A 78 11.01 -5.40 -3.92
C GLU A 78 9.81 -5.46 -4.88
N ASP A 79 10.08 -5.68 -6.17
CA ASP A 79 9.04 -5.81 -7.19
C ASP A 79 8.09 -6.96 -6.88
N TRP A 80 8.61 -8.12 -6.44
CA TRP A 80 7.80 -9.25 -6.02
C TRP A 80 6.95 -8.95 -4.79
N PHE A 81 7.52 -8.33 -3.76
CA PHE A 81 6.78 -8.01 -2.53
C PHE A 81 5.72 -6.94 -2.76
N THR A 82 5.93 -6.01 -3.70
CA THR A 82 4.93 -5.01 -4.10
C THR A 82 3.89 -5.58 -5.07
N GLY A 83 4.18 -6.70 -5.73
CA GLY A 83 3.22 -7.46 -6.54
C GLY A 83 3.23 -7.13 -8.04
N TYR A 84 4.22 -6.38 -8.53
CA TYR A 84 4.29 -5.99 -9.94
C TYR A 84 4.36 -7.19 -10.91
N PRO A 85 5.10 -8.27 -10.62
CA PRO A 85 5.11 -9.45 -11.49
C PRO A 85 3.72 -10.08 -11.65
N GLN A 86 2.93 -10.14 -10.57
CA GLN A 86 1.58 -10.70 -10.57
C GLN A 86 0.60 -9.78 -11.30
N GLU A 87 0.73 -8.46 -11.12
CA GLU A 87 -0.07 -7.47 -11.85
C GLU A 87 0.14 -7.59 -13.36
N ILE A 88 1.40 -7.62 -13.82
CA ILE A 88 1.68 -7.71 -15.26
C ILE A 88 1.32 -9.08 -15.83
N GLU A 89 1.50 -10.17 -15.07
CA GLU A 89 1.04 -11.50 -15.47
C GLU A 89 -0.49 -11.51 -15.65
N ALA A 90 -1.25 -10.98 -14.69
CA ALA A 90 -2.71 -10.91 -14.78
C ALA A 90 -3.16 -10.15 -16.04
N PHE A 91 -2.50 -9.05 -16.38
CA PHE A 91 -2.75 -8.31 -17.62
C PHE A 91 -2.52 -9.16 -18.87
N TYR A 92 -1.36 -9.81 -18.99
CA TYR A 92 -1.05 -10.63 -20.17
C TYR A 92 -1.97 -11.84 -20.29
N ARG A 93 -2.34 -12.47 -19.17
CA ARG A 93 -3.24 -13.61 -19.16
C ARG A 93 -4.64 -13.23 -19.61
N ALA A 94 -5.17 -12.10 -19.14
CA ALA A 94 -6.44 -11.56 -19.60
C ALA A 94 -6.40 -11.29 -21.12
N ALA A 95 -5.34 -10.67 -21.62
CA ALA A 95 -5.20 -10.36 -23.05
C ALA A 95 -5.02 -11.60 -23.94
N ALA A 96 -4.21 -12.57 -23.52
CA ALA A 96 -3.86 -13.74 -24.34
C ALA A 96 -4.87 -14.89 -24.23
N TYR A 97 -5.47 -15.07 -23.05
CA TYR A 97 -6.30 -16.23 -22.73
C TYR A 97 -7.74 -15.87 -22.34
N SER A 98 -8.08 -14.58 -22.28
CA SER A 98 -9.39 -14.12 -21.78
C SER A 98 -9.67 -14.56 -20.34
N ASP A 99 -8.61 -14.68 -19.53
CA ASP A 99 -8.77 -14.88 -18.09
C ASP A 99 -9.55 -13.70 -17.47
N PRO A 100 -10.35 -13.94 -16.41
CA PRO A 100 -11.11 -12.89 -15.75
C PRO A 100 -10.22 -11.76 -15.23
N VAL A 101 -10.63 -10.52 -15.45
CA VAL A 101 -9.98 -9.33 -14.88
C VAL A 101 -10.53 -9.11 -13.47
N GLU A 102 -9.67 -9.17 -12.46
CA GLU A 102 -10.05 -8.96 -11.06
C GLU A 102 -10.19 -7.47 -10.70
N THR A 103 -9.38 -6.62 -11.35
CA THR A 103 -9.33 -5.17 -11.11
C THR A 103 -9.50 -4.42 -12.43
N ASP A 104 -10.72 -3.96 -12.70
CA ASP A 104 -11.06 -3.28 -13.95
C ASP A 104 -11.17 -1.75 -13.80
N SER A 105 -11.56 -1.07 -14.88
CA SER A 105 -11.74 0.38 -14.89
C SER A 105 -12.86 0.88 -13.97
N ARG A 106 -13.81 0.03 -13.58
CA ARG A 106 -14.88 0.42 -12.65
C ARG A 106 -14.33 0.53 -11.24
N LEU A 107 -13.52 -0.44 -10.81
CA LEU A 107 -12.83 -0.34 -9.51
C LEU A 107 -11.92 0.90 -9.45
N ALA A 108 -11.26 1.24 -10.56
CA ALA A 108 -10.48 2.47 -10.65
C ALA A 108 -11.36 3.72 -10.51
N ALA A 109 -12.53 3.76 -11.16
CA ALA A 109 -13.48 4.87 -11.05
C ALA A 109 -14.03 5.01 -9.61
N ASP A 110 -14.35 3.90 -8.95
CA ASP A 110 -14.80 3.87 -7.55
C ASP A 110 -13.73 4.38 -6.60
N THR A 111 -12.47 4.01 -6.84
CA THR A 111 -11.32 4.49 -6.05
C THR A 111 -11.14 6.00 -6.20
N ILE A 112 -11.20 6.51 -7.43
CA ILE A 112 -11.10 7.96 -7.72
C ILE A 112 -12.26 8.72 -7.07
N SER A 113 -13.49 8.21 -7.20
CA SER A 113 -14.70 8.77 -6.58
C SER A 113 -14.57 8.82 -5.05
N THR A 114 -14.05 7.76 -4.43
CA THR A 114 -13.78 7.69 -2.99
C THR A 114 -12.79 8.78 -2.55
N ILE A 115 -11.67 8.94 -3.27
CA ILE A 115 -10.66 9.97 -2.98
C ILE A 115 -11.26 11.38 -3.14
N TYR A 116 -12.00 11.62 -4.21
CA TYR A 116 -12.68 12.90 -4.44
C TYR A 116 -13.67 13.22 -3.31
N SER A 117 -14.52 12.27 -2.92
CA SER A 117 -15.45 12.44 -1.81
C SER A 117 -14.74 12.71 -0.47
N ALA A 118 -13.54 12.15 -0.26
CA ALA A 118 -12.73 12.48 0.92
C ALA A 118 -12.27 13.94 0.92
N TYR A 119 -11.90 14.51 -0.24
CA TYR A 119 -11.61 15.94 -0.35
C TYR A 119 -12.84 16.81 -0.07
N VAL A 120 -14.01 16.43 -0.58
CA VAL A 120 -15.28 17.13 -0.30
C VAL A 120 -15.63 17.05 1.21
N SER A 121 -15.41 15.89 1.83
CA SER A 121 -15.60 15.71 3.28
C SER A 121 -14.67 16.64 4.06
N ALA A 122 -13.40 16.73 3.67
CA ALA A 122 -12.42 17.62 4.30
C ALA A 122 -12.81 19.10 4.19
N GLU A 123 -13.26 19.56 3.02
CA GLU A 123 -13.80 20.91 2.83
C GLU A 123 -15.00 21.19 3.75
N ARG A 124 -15.85 20.16 3.97
CA ARG A 124 -17.01 20.20 4.86
C ARG A 124 -16.68 19.84 6.31
N GLN A 125 -15.47 20.10 6.76
CA GLN A 125 -15.04 19.91 8.15
C GLN A 125 -15.19 18.45 8.64
N GLY A 126 -15.00 17.48 7.74
CA GLY A 126 -15.09 16.06 8.04
C GLY A 126 -16.51 15.49 8.03
N ALA A 127 -17.50 16.21 7.50
CA ALA A 127 -18.86 15.69 7.34
C ALA A 127 -18.89 14.43 6.44
N ALA A 128 -19.78 13.49 6.74
CA ALA A 128 -19.98 12.31 5.91
C ALA A 128 -20.48 12.70 4.51
N VAL A 129 -19.89 12.10 3.47
CA VAL A 129 -20.22 12.34 2.07
C VAL A 129 -20.53 11.00 1.40
N PRO A 130 -21.69 10.85 0.73
CA PRO A 130 -21.98 9.63 -0.03
C PRO A 130 -21.00 9.48 -1.19
N ILE A 131 -20.58 8.24 -1.46
CA ILE A 131 -19.67 7.91 -2.55
C ILE A 131 -20.48 7.35 -3.71
N GLN A 132 -20.29 7.89 -4.91
CA GLN A 132 -20.83 7.32 -6.14
C GLN A 132 -19.95 6.14 -6.57
N THR A 133 -20.57 5.00 -6.88
CA THR A 133 -19.90 3.83 -7.47
C THR A 133 -20.34 3.61 -8.93
N PHE A 134 -19.55 2.90 -9.74
CA PHE A 134 -19.67 2.79 -11.21
C PHE A 134 -19.68 1.34 -11.74
#